data_AF-A0A3D1BD31-F1
#
_entry.id   AF-A0A3D1BD31-F1
#
_cell.length_a   1.000
_cell.length_b   1.000
_cell.length_c   1.000
_cell.angle_alpha   90.00
_cell.angle_beta   90.00
_cell.angle_gamma   90.00
#
_symmetry.space_group_name_H-M   'P 1'
#
loop_
_entity.id
_entity.type
_entity.pdbx_description
1 polymer ?
#
loop_
_entity_poly.entity_id
_entity_poly.type
_entity_poly.pdbx_seq_one_letter_code
_entity_poly.pdbx_strand_id
1 'polypeptide(L)' 'IHIGGDEVPKVRWAECPKCQAKMAELGLQTEAQLQTHFINEIGTHLARKGRRIMGWDEIL' A
#
# COMPACT_ATOMS: atom_id res chain seq x y z
N ILE A 1 -4.38 -12.98 8.31
CA ILE A 1 -5.33 -12.58 7.23
C ILE A 1 -4.48 -12.35 6.01
N HIS A 2 -4.76 -13.10 4.94
CA HIS A 2 -4.06 -12.90 3.68
C HIS A 2 -4.65 -11.68 2.96
N ILE A 3 -3.82 -10.74 2.51
CA ILE A 3 -4.30 -9.49 1.87
C ILE A 3 -4.00 -9.40 0.38
N GLY A 4 -3.39 -10.42 -0.23
CA GLY A 4 -3.04 -10.40 -1.65
C GLY A 4 -1.73 -9.64 -1.82
N GLY A 5 -1.77 -8.47 -2.47
CA GLY A 5 -0.67 -7.49 -2.53
C GLY A 5 0.32 -7.64 -3.69
N ASP A 6 0.07 -8.62 -4.55
CA ASP A 6 0.77 -8.91 -5.79
C ASP A 6 0.17 -8.14 -6.99
N GLU A 7 0.95 -8.04 -8.07
CA GLU A 7 0.52 -7.56 -9.40
C GLU A 7 -0.11 -6.15 -9.44
N VAL A 8 0.31 -5.23 -8.57
CA VAL A 8 -0.25 -3.86 -8.54
C VAL A 8 0.36 -2.99 -9.66
N PRO A 9 -0.34 -2.67 -10.76
CA PRO A 9 0.24 -1.92 -11.87
C PRO A 9 0.32 -0.44 -11.49
N LYS A 10 1.54 0.10 -11.43
CA LYS A 10 1.79 1.48 -10.96
C LYS A 10 1.33 2.56 -11.95
N VAL A 11 1.16 2.19 -13.22
CA VAL A 11 0.70 3.09 -14.30
C VAL A 11 -0.62 3.79 -13.94
N ARG A 12 -1.56 3.05 -13.34
CA ARG A 12 -2.84 3.64 -12.91
C ARG A 12 -2.69 4.66 -11.80
N TRP A 13 -1.71 4.47 -10.92
CA TRP A 13 -1.47 5.39 -9.80
C TRP A 13 -0.70 6.63 -10.26
N ALA A 14 0.19 6.48 -11.25
CA ALA A 14 0.83 7.59 -11.93
C ALA A 14 -0.19 8.53 -12.60
N GLU A 15 -1.23 7.96 -13.22
CA GLU A 15 -2.29 8.72 -13.91
C GLU A 15 -3.43 9.18 -12.98
N CYS A 16 -3.41 8.78 -11.71
CA CYS A 16 -4.51 9.02 -10.75
C CYS A 16 -4.25 10.31 -9.94
N PRO A 17 -5.04 11.40 -10.13
CA PRO A 17 -4.80 12.66 -9.43
C PRO A 17 -4.93 12.53 -7.91
N LYS A 18 -5.84 11.67 -7.44
CA LYS A 18 -6.00 11.39 -6.00
C LYS A 18 -4.79 10.66 -5.41
N CYS A 19 -4.19 9.77 -6.19
CA CYS A 19 -3.04 8.97 -5.77
C CYS A 19 -1.80 9.85 -5.71
N GLN A 20 -1.58 10.70 -6.72
CA GLN A 20 -0.51 11.70 -6.74
C GLN A 20 -0.66 12.73 -5.60
N ALA A 21 -1.88 13.22 -5.35
CA ALA A 21 -2.15 14.11 -4.22
C ALA A 21 -1.83 13.44 -2.86
N LYS A 22 -2.20 12.16 -2.71
CA LYS A 22 -1.89 11.40 -1.49
C LYS A 22 -0.39 11.18 -1.32
N MET A 23 0.33 10.91 -2.40
CA MET A 23 1.80 10.81 -2.37
C MET A 23 2.43 12.13 -1.94
N ALA A 24 1.97 13.27 -2.45
CA ALA A 24 2.44 14.58 -2.05
C ALA A 24 2.17 14.89 -0.56
N GLU A 25 0.98 14.56 -0.06
CA GLU A 25 0.60 14.69 1.35
C GLU A 25 1.53 13.86 2.26
N LEU A 26 1.87 12.66 1.83
CA LEU A 26 2.70 11.71 2.58
C LEU A 26 4.21 11.88 2.34
N GLY A 27 4.63 12.80 1.46
CA GLY A 27 6.04 12.99 1.10
C GLY A 27 6.66 11.80 0.34
N LEU A 28 5.85 11.02 -0.37
CA LEU A 28 6.30 9.84 -1.12
C LEU A 28 6.71 10.22 -2.55
N GLN A 29 7.78 9.61 -3.02
CA GLN A 29 8.37 9.87 -4.33
C GLN A 29 7.90 8.90 -5.41
N THR A 30 7.41 7.71 -5.02
CA THR A 30 7.00 6.68 -5.99
C THR A 30 5.71 5.97 -5.59
N GLU A 31 5.00 5.43 -6.58
CA GLU A 31 3.79 4.63 -6.39
C GLU A 31 4.09 3.31 -5.66
N ALA A 32 5.33 2.81 -5.74
CA ALA A 32 5.77 1.69 -4.93
C ALA A 32 5.77 2.04 -3.43
N GLN A 33 6.25 3.23 -3.07
CA GLN A 33 6.17 3.71 -1.69
C GLN A 33 4.72 3.92 -1.24
N LEU A 34 3.83 4.36 -2.14
CA LEU A 34 2.40 4.43 -1.85
C LEU A 34 1.81 3.05 -1.54
N GLN A 35 2.26 2.00 -2.22
CA GLN A 35 1.82 0.62 -1.97
C GLN A 35 2.31 0.14 -0.61
N THR A 36 3.59 0.35 -0.30
CA THR A 36 4.17 0.04 1.01
C THR A 36 3.43 0.76 2.13
N HIS A 37 3.11 2.05 1.95
CA HIS A 37 2.34 2.83 2.92
C HIS A 37 0.96 2.20 3.17
N PHE A 38 0.23 1.89 2.11
CA PHE A 38 -1.09 1.27 2.20
C PHE A 38 -1.06 -0.09 2.93
N ILE A 39 -0.09 -0.96 2.59
CA ILE A 39 0.10 -2.25 3.26
C ILE A 39 0.35 -2.07 4.76
N ASN A 40 1.21 -1.12 5.13
CA ASN A 40 1.53 -0.83 6.53
C ASN A 40 0.33 -0.29 7.31
N GLU A 41 -0.50 0.54 6.67
CA GLU A 41 -1.75 1.05 7.26
C GLU A 41 -2.72 -0.10 7.56
N ILE A 42 -2.93 -1.00 6.59
CA ILE A 42 -3.78 -2.19 6.75
C ILE A 42 -3.20 -3.15 7.81
N GLY A 43 -1.87 -3.34 7.82
CA GLY A 43 -1.17 -4.11 8.84
C GLY A 43 -1.45 -3.58 10.24
N THR A 44 -1.31 -2.26 10.44
CA THR A 44 -1.60 -1.57 11.69
C THR A 44 -3.07 -1.71 12.10
N HIS A 45 -3.99 -1.54 11.15
CA HIS A 45 -5.43 -1.68 11.38
C HIS A 45 -5.81 -3.09 11.87
N LEU A 46 -5.23 -4.13 11.25
CA LEU A 46 -5.48 -5.52 11.61
C LEU A 46 -4.78 -5.92 12.92
N ALA A 47 -3.57 -5.41 13.17
CA ALA A 47 -2.85 -5.63 14.42
C ALA A 47 -3.65 -5.13 15.63
N ARG A 48 -4.28 -3.95 15.52
CA ARG A 48 -5.20 -3.41 16.54
C ARG A 48 -6.40 -4.31 16.85
N LYS A 49 -6.74 -5.24 15.95
CA LYS A 49 -7.82 -6.22 16.10
C LYS A 49 -7.30 -7.61 16.51
N GLY A 50 -6.03 -7.72 16.90
CA GLY A 50 -5.39 -8.98 17.26
C GLY A 50 -5.16 -9.91 16.05
N ARG A 51 -5.06 -9.36 14.84
CA ARG A 51 -4.85 -10.12 13.60
C ARG A 51 -3.51 -9.74 12.97
N ARG A 52 -2.78 -10.74 12.44
CA ARG A 52 -1.54 -10.53 11.68
C ARG A 52 -1.80 -10.61 10.17
N ILE A 53 -1.16 -9.75 9.40
CA ILE A 53 -1.21 -9.81 7.92
C ILE A 53 -0.26 -10.87 7.39
N MET A 54 -0.64 -11.45 6.26
CA MET A 54 0.18 -12.29 5.41
C MET A 54 -0.10 -11.86 3.97
N GLY A 55 0.84 -12.04 3.06
CA GLY A 55 0.55 -11.93 1.64
C GLY A 55 1.68 -12.46 0.79
N TRP A 56 1.56 -12.30 -0.53
CA TRP A 56 2.53 -12.77 -1.50
C TRP A 56 3.87 -12.03 -1.41
N ASP A 57 4.92 -12.61 -2.01
CA ASP A 57 6.32 -12.18 -1.87
C ASP A 57 6.56 -10.68 -2.13
N GLU A 58 5.75 -10.04 -2.97
CA GLU A 58 5.90 -8.63 -3.38
C GLU A 58 5.43 -7.59 -2.34
N ILE A 59 4.96 -8.05 -1.17
CA ILE A 59 4.58 -7.20 -0.02
C ILE A 59 5.76 -6.97 0.93
N LEU A 60 6.86 -7.73 0.77
CA LEU A 60 8.07 -7.62 1.61
C LEU A 60 9.00 -6.49 1.18
#